data_AF-A0AAD0ZFH5-F1
#
_entry.id   AF-A0AAD0ZFH5-F1
#
_cell.length_a   1.000
_cell.length_b   1.000
_cell.length_c   1.000
_cell.angle_alpha   90.00
_cell.angle_beta   90.00
_cell.angle_gamma   90.00
#
_symmetry.space_group_name_H-M   'P 1'
#
loop_
_entity.id
_entity.type
_entity.pdbx_description
1 polymer ?
#
loop_
_entity_poly.entity_id
_entity_poly.type
_entity_poly.pdbx_seq_one_letter_code
_entity_poly.pdbx_strand_id
1 'polypeptide(L)'
;MNRYAFIRIDYSKPFPKVLQILDSEEAPTTYPEGATGIWVDVTGNTTVQVGWKALNLTGEWVFSEPTYQDYVDEVTRHMESLLSEAVSWLRLNPLQYKLDLGVTTLADEALLLAYKQYYIAVSEVKNQSGYPHSVNWPAAPF
;
A
#
# COMPACT_ATOMS: atom_id res chain seq x y z
N MET A 1 -0.41 8.94 -33.67
CA MET A 1 -0.33 8.03 -32.51
C MET A 1 0.38 8.70 -31.35
N ASN A 2 -0.37 9.12 -30.35
CA ASN A 2 0.13 9.65 -29.09
C ASN A 2 0.25 8.51 -28.06
N ARG A 3 1.10 8.69 -27.05
CA ARG A 3 1.30 7.73 -25.96
C ARG A 3 0.82 8.34 -24.66
N TYR A 4 -0.08 7.65 -23.97
CA TYR A 4 -0.66 8.11 -22.70
C TYR A 4 -0.31 7.14 -21.57
N ALA A 5 0.03 7.69 -20.40
CA ALA A 5 0.24 6.94 -19.17
C ALA A 5 -0.90 7.23 -18.19
N PHE A 6 -1.56 6.19 -17.69
CA PHE A 6 -2.52 6.32 -16.59
C PHE A 6 -1.77 6.28 -15.27
N ILE A 7 -1.85 7.38 -14.54
CA ILE A 7 -1.22 7.54 -13.23
C ILE A 7 -2.27 7.21 -12.18
N ARG A 8 -2.08 6.09 -11.48
CA ARG A 8 -2.95 5.70 -10.37
C ARG A 8 -2.63 6.57 -9.16
N ILE A 9 -3.66 7.24 -8.66
CA ILE A 9 -3.61 8.02 -7.43
C ILE A 9 -4.30 7.20 -6.35
N ASP A 10 -3.50 6.70 -5.42
CA ASP A 10 -3.93 5.91 -4.27
C ASP A 10 -3.34 6.54 -3.01
N TYR A 11 -4.19 7.18 -2.20
CA TYR A 11 -3.74 7.88 -1.00
C TYR A 11 -3.21 6.94 0.09
N SER A 12 -3.47 5.63 -0.02
CA SER A 12 -2.84 4.62 0.84
C SER A 12 -1.38 4.32 0.45
N LYS A 13 -0.88 4.91 -0.65
CA LYS A 13 0.51 4.78 -1.12
C LYS A 13 1.28 6.10 -0.93
N PRO A 14 2.61 6.05 -0.75
CA PRO A 14 3.45 7.23 -0.54
C PRO A 14 3.55 8.13 -1.76
N PHE A 15 3.40 7.57 -2.96
CA PHE A 15 3.42 8.31 -4.22
C PHE A 15 2.58 7.57 -5.27
N PRO A 16 2.11 8.27 -6.32
CA PRO A 16 1.38 7.63 -7.39
C PRO A 16 2.32 6.91 -8.37
N LYS A 17 1.79 5.89 -9.04
CA LYS A 17 2.53 5.06 -10.01
C LYS A 17 1.80 4.98 -11.34
N VAL A 18 2.57 4.79 -12.42
CA VAL A 18 2.03 4.45 -13.73
C VAL A 18 1.40 3.05 -13.65
N LEU A 19 0.10 2.96 -13.85
CA LEU A 19 -0.63 1.69 -13.82
C LEU A 19 -0.77 1.07 -15.21
N GLN A 20 -0.93 1.92 -16.23
CA GLN A 20 -1.14 1.48 -17.60
C GLN A 20 -0.52 2.47 -18.58
N ILE A 21 -0.08 1.98 -19.73
CA ILE A 21 0.31 2.78 -20.88
C ILE A 21 -0.56 2.36 -22.07
N LEU A 22 -1.04 3.34 -22.83
CA LEU A 22 -1.86 3.12 -24.03
C LEU A 22 -1.44 4.08 -25.14
N ASP A 23 -1.28 3.54 -26.34
CA ASP A 23 -1.09 4.34 -27.55
C ASP A 23 -2.46 4.59 -28.20
N SER A 24 -2.79 5.85 -28.48
CA SER A 24 -4.07 6.29 -29.02
C SER A 24 -3.92 7.61 -29.78
N GLU A 25 -4.79 7.91 -30.73
CA GLU A 25 -4.80 9.23 -31.39
C GLU A 25 -5.37 10.33 -30.46
N GLU A 26 -6.34 9.98 -29.62
CA GLU A 26 -6.96 10.88 -28.64
C GLU A 26 -6.71 10.42 -27.20
N ALA A 27 -6.78 11.35 -26.26
CA ALA A 27 -6.64 11.06 -24.84
C ALA A 27 -7.73 10.06 -24.38
N PRO A 28 -7.35 8.92 -23.74
CA PRO A 28 -8.33 7.97 -23.28
C PRO A 28 -9.23 8.57 -22.20
N THR A 29 -10.51 8.22 -22.24
CA THR A 29 -11.52 8.68 -21.25
C THR A 29 -11.92 7.57 -20.28
N THR A 30 -11.63 6.31 -20.62
CA THR A 30 -11.90 5.15 -19.77
C THR A 30 -10.79 4.95 -18.76
N TYR A 31 -11.17 4.66 -17.52
CA TYR A 31 -10.21 4.42 -16.44
C TYR A 31 -10.03 2.91 -16.25
N PRO A 32 -8.83 2.43 -15.88
CA PRO A 32 -8.65 1.03 -15.52
C PRO A 32 -9.59 0.64 -14.38
N GLU A 33 -10.11 -0.58 -14.43
CA GLU A 33 -11.10 -1.07 -13.46
C GLU A 33 -10.59 -0.94 -12.02
N GLY A 34 -11.42 -0.37 -11.14
CA GLY A 34 -11.09 -0.16 -9.73
C GLY A 34 -9.98 0.86 -9.46
N ALA A 35 -9.51 1.59 -10.49
CA ALA A 35 -8.44 2.56 -10.34
C ALA A 35 -8.97 4.00 -10.42
N THR A 36 -8.51 4.82 -9.47
CA THR A 36 -8.62 6.28 -9.53
C THR A 36 -7.30 6.87 -10.02
N GLY A 37 -7.36 7.88 -10.87
CA GLY A 37 -6.16 8.43 -11.47
C GLY A 37 -6.42 9.43 -12.57
N ILE A 38 -5.39 9.66 -13.37
CA ILE A 38 -5.41 10.61 -14.48
C ILE A 38 -4.59 10.08 -15.65
N TRP A 39 -5.06 10.33 -16.87
CA TRP A 39 -4.28 10.12 -18.09
C TRP A 39 -3.37 11.31 -18.35
N VAL A 40 -2.09 11.03 -18.60
CA VAL A 40 -1.08 12.03 -18.93
C VAL A 40 -0.46 11.70 -20.27
N ASP A 41 -0.35 12.70 -21.15
CA ASP A 41 0.36 12.58 -22.41
C ASP A 41 1.87 12.46 -22.13
N VAL A 42 2.45 11.35 -22.56
CA VAL A 42 3.88 11.04 -22.46
C VAL A 42 4.50 10.76 -23.83
N THR A 43 3.89 11.27 -24.90
CA THR A 43 4.38 11.09 -26.29
C THR A 43 5.82 11.58 -26.44
N GLY A 44 6.18 12.68 -25.76
CA GLY A 44 7.55 13.20 -25.72
C GLY A 44 8.52 12.43 -24.81
N ASN A 45 8.04 11.45 -24.05
CA ASN A 45 8.85 10.64 -23.13
C ASN A 45 8.51 9.14 -23.28
N THR A 46 9.10 8.51 -24.29
CA THR A 46 8.88 7.09 -24.60
C THR A 46 9.53 6.13 -23.61
N THR A 47 10.31 6.63 -22.64
CA THR A 47 10.99 5.80 -21.64
C THR A 47 10.08 5.36 -20.50
N VAL A 48 8.95 6.06 -20.28
CA VAL A 48 7.98 5.77 -19.23
C VAL A 48 7.51 4.32 -19.32
N GLN A 49 7.57 3.63 -18.18
CA GLN A 49 7.11 2.24 -18.02
C GLN A 49 5.99 2.14 -16.98
N VAL A 50 5.22 1.07 -17.08
CA VAL A 50 4.30 0.65 -16.00
C VAL A 50 5.10 0.37 -14.73
N GLY A 51 4.58 0.77 -13.58
CA GLY A 51 5.20 0.65 -12.27
C GLY A 51 6.10 1.83 -11.87
N TRP A 52 6.43 2.73 -12.81
CA TRP A 52 7.24 3.91 -12.49
C TRP A 52 6.52 4.87 -11.57
N LYS A 53 7.28 5.49 -10.68
CA LYS A 53 6.82 6.60 -9.85
C LYS A 53 6.49 7.78 -10.75
N ALA A 54 5.37 8.44 -10.50
CA ALA A 54 4.98 9.66 -11.19
C ALA A 54 4.73 10.75 -10.15
N LEU A 55 5.44 11.87 -10.23
CA LEU A 55 5.24 13.00 -9.32
C LEU A 55 4.85 14.22 -10.12
N ASN A 56 3.78 14.89 -9.71
CA ASN A 56 3.45 16.20 -10.24
C ASN A 56 4.19 17.26 -9.42
N LEU A 57 5.27 17.79 -9.98
CA LEU A 57 6.07 18.85 -9.39
C LEU A 57 5.72 20.15 -10.11
N THR A 58 5.03 21.05 -9.42
CA THR A 58 4.71 22.39 -9.93
C THR A 58 3.98 22.39 -11.29
N GLY A 59 3.09 21.41 -11.52
CA GLY A 59 2.32 21.29 -12.77
C GLY A 59 2.95 20.38 -13.81
N GLU A 60 4.19 19.94 -13.63
CA GLU A 60 4.89 19.04 -14.54
C GLU A 60 5.00 17.62 -13.97
N TRP A 61 4.74 16.62 -14.82
CA TRP A 61 4.87 15.22 -14.43
C TRP A 61 6.31 14.73 -14.63
N VAL A 62 6.93 14.30 -13.53
CA VAL A 62 8.23 13.65 -13.51
C VAL A 62 8.03 12.17 -13.27
N PHE A 63 8.54 11.35 -14.20
CA PHE A 63 8.48 9.90 -14.13
C PHE A 63 9.86 9.33 -13.82
N SER A 64 9.93 8.37 -12.91
CA SER A 64 11.18 7.70 -12.57
C SER A 64 10.96 6.24 -12.15
N GLU A 65 11.98 5.42 -12.40
CA GLU A 65 12.02 4.09 -11.84
C GLU A 65 12.01 4.15 -10.30
N PRO A 66 11.18 3.36 -9.59
CA PRO A 66 11.16 3.37 -8.15
C PRO A 66 12.48 2.86 -7.58
N THR A 67 13.03 3.60 -6.64
CA THR A 67 14.25 3.21 -5.91
C THR A 67 13.96 2.14 -4.87
N TYR A 68 15.00 1.50 -4.34
CA TYR A 68 14.84 0.60 -3.18
C TYR A 68 14.12 1.30 -2.01
N GLN A 69 14.46 2.56 -1.73
CA GLN A 69 13.83 3.34 -0.67
C GLN A 69 12.35 3.60 -0.95
N ASP A 70 11.97 3.84 -2.21
CA ASP A 70 10.56 4.01 -2.59
C ASP A 70 9.73 2.75 -2.25
N TYR A 71 10.29 1.54 -2.45
CA TYR A 71 9.63 0.30 -2.04
C TYR A 71 9.60 0.14 -0.51
N VAL A 72 10.66 0.54 0.21
CA VAL A 72 10.67 0.57 1.68
C VAL A 72 9.54 1.49 2.20
N ASP A 73 9.35 2.65 1.60
CA ASP A 73 8.31 3.61 2.00
C ASP A 73 6.90 3.05 1.74
N GLU A 74 6.71 2.30 0.65
CA GLU A 74 5.45 1.61 0.35
C GLU A 74 5.13 0.52 1.39
N VAL A 75 6.11 -0.32 1.71
CA VAL A 75 5.95 -1.38 2.72
C VAL A 75 5.71 -0.76 4.10
N THR A 76 6.44 0.30 4.44
CA THR A 76 6.30 1.01 5.73
C THR A 76 4.90 1.59 5.87
N ARG A 77 4.39 2.30 4.85
CA ARG A 77 3.04 2.86 4.88
C ARG A 77 1.96 1.78 5.03
N HIS A 78 2.13 0.64 4.37
CA HIS A 78 1.18 -0.46 4.50
C HIS A 78 1.24 -1.10 5.89
N MET A 79 2.44 -1.31 6.43
CA MET A 79 2.67 -1.78 7.81
C MET A 79 1.99 -0.84 8.82
N GLU A 80 2.17 0.47 8.69
CA GLU A 80 1.52 1.47 9.55
C GLU A 80 -0.01 1.38 9.48
N SER A 81 -0.58 1.22 8.28
CA SER A 81 -2.02 1.03 8.10
C SER A 81 -2.53 -0.20 8.84
N LEU A 82 -1.86 -1.35 8.70
CA LEU A 82 -2.23 -2.61 9.33
C LEU A 82 -2.13 -2.54 10.87
N LEU A 83 -1.08 -1.91 11.40
CA LEU A 83 -0.90 -1.72 12.84
C LEU A 83 -1.92 -0.72 13.41
N SER A 84 -2.25 0.34 12.66
CA SER A 84 -3.28 1.30 13.05
C SER A 84 -4.67 0.65 13.13
N GLU A 85 -5.00 -0.20 12.17
CA GLU A 85 -6.23 -1.00 12.17
C GLU A 85 -6.29 -1.93 13.39
N ALA A 86 -5.20 -2.65 13.67
CA ALA A 86 -5.10 -3.52 14.85
C ALA A 86 -5.29 -2.76 16.17
N VAL A 87 -4.63 -1.60 16.34
CA VAL A 87 -4.81 -0.76 17.53
C VAL A 87 -6.26 -0.27 17.65
N SER A 88 -6.88 0.10 16.54
CA SER A 88 -8.28 0.55 16.51
C SER A 88 -9.23 -0.58 16.93
N TRP A 89 -8.98 -1.79 16.45
CA TRP A 89 -9.75 -2.97 16.82
C TRP A 89 -9.60 -3.31 18.32
N LEU A 90 -8.37 -3.31 18.85
CA LEU A 90 -8.12 -3.60 20.27
C LEU A 90 -8.74 -2.56 21.21
N ARG A 91 -8.84 -1.29 20.76
CA ARG A 91 -9.55 -0.24 21.51
C ARG A 91 -11.03 -0.59 21.74
N LEU A 92 -11.68 -1.23 20.76
CA LEU A 92 -13.08 -1.66 20.86
C LEU A 92 -13.22 -3.05 21.51
N ASN A 93 -12.15 -3.83 21.56
CA ASN A 93 -12.09 -5.18 22.13
C ASN A 93 -11.02 -5.21 23.24
N PRO A 94 -11.32 -4.74 24.46
CA PRO A 94 -10.34 -4.49 25.54
C PRO A 94 -9.82 -5.79 26.20
N LEU A 95 -9.32 -6.74 25.40
CA LEU A 95 -8.93 -8.08 25.85
C LEU A 95 -7.82 -8.04 26.91
N GLN A 96 -6.85 -7.13 26.77
CA GLN A 96 -5.80 -6.97 27.78
C GLN A 96 -6.38 -6.54 29.14
N TYR A 97 -7.35 -5.62 29.15
CA TYR A 97 -8.01 -5.22 30.40
C TYR A 97 -8.85 -6.34 31.01
N LYS A 98 -9.54 -7.14 30.19
CA LYS A 98 -10.26 -8.34 30.69
C LYS A 98 -9.31 -9.33 31.36
N LEU A 99 -8.14 -9.56 30.74
CA LEU A 99 -7.09 -10.43 31.27
C LEU A 99 -6.55 -9.87 32.60
N ASP A 100 -6.19 -8.58 32.63
CA ASP A 100 -5.64 -7.92 33.82
C ASP A 100 -6.61 -7.92 35.01
N LEU A 101 -7.92 -7.86 34.74
CA LEU A 101 -8.98 -7.96 35.75
C LEU A 101 -9.37 -9.40 36.11
N GLY A 102 -8.82 -10.41 35.43
CA GLY A 102 -9.15 -11.81 35.66
C GLY A 102 -10.57 -12.21 35.24
N VAL A 103 -11.20 -11.44 34.34
CA VAL A 103 -12.58 -11.69 33.83
C VAL A 103 -12.60 -12.21 32.39
N THR A 104 -11.44 -12.64 31.89
CA THR A 104 -11.27 -13.15 30.53
C THR A 104 -11.86 -14.56 30.37
N THR A 105 -12.33 -14.88 29.17
CA THR A 105 -12.66 -16.26 28.77
C THR A 105 -11.46 -16.91 28.06
N LEU A 106 -11.47 -18.23 27.90
CA LEU A 106 -10.44 -18.93 27.09
C LEU A 106 -10.40 -18.44 25.64
N ALA A 107 -11.55 -18.05 25.08
CA ALA A 107 -11.63 -17.49 23.73
C ALA A 107 -11.01 -16.08 23.67
N ASP A 108 -11.25 -15.24 24.67
CA ASP A 108 -10.62 -13.92 24.78
C ASP A 108 -9.09 -14.03 24.88
N GLU A 109 -8.56 -14.99 25.66
CA GLU A 109 -7.13 -15.22 25.79
C GLU A 109 -6.49 -15.69 24.48
N ALA A 110 -7.14 -16.65 23.78
CA ALA A 110 -6.67 -17.13 22.49
C ALA A 110 -6.65 -16.01 21.44
N LEU A 111 -7.68 -15.16 21.42
CA LEU A 111 -7.75 -14.02 20.50
C LEU A 111 -6.70 -12.95 20.84
N LEU A 112 -6.45 -12.67 22.12
CA LEU A 112 -5.40 -11.75 22.55
C LEU A 112 -4.00 -12.27 22.17
N LEU A 113 -3.77 -13.57 22.28
CA LEU A 113 -2.52 -14.19 21.85
C LEU A 113 -2.33 -14.04 20.33
N ALA A 114 -3.37 -14.37 19.54
CA ALA A 114 -3.33 -14.25 18.09
C ALA A 114 -3.10 -12.78 17.66
N TYR A 115 -3.77 -11.83 18.30
CA TYR A 115 -3.56 -10.39 18.08
C TYR A 115 -2.09 -9.99 18.31
N LYS A 116 -1.48 -10.42 19.43
CA LYS A 116 -0.08 -10.10 19.75
C LYS A 116 0.88 -10.72 18.72
N GLN A 117 0.63 -11.96 18.31
CA GLN A 117 1.41 -12.64 17.28
C GLN A 117 1.30 -11.91 15.93
N TYR A 118 0.09 -11.48 15.54
CA TYR A 118 -0.13 -10.68 14.34
C TYR A 118 0.65 -9.35 14.38
N TYR A 119 0.55 -8.60 15.48
CA TYR A 119 1.23 -7.31 15.63
C TYR A 119 2.76 -7.47 15.47
N ILE A 120 3.35 -8.50 16.09
CA ILE A 120 4.76 -8.84 15.94
C ILE A 120 5.08 -9.25 14.50
N ALA A 121 4.27 -10.14 13.91
CA ALA A 121 4.50 -10.62 12.55
C ALA A 121 4.49 -9.46 11.53
N VAL A 122 3.61 -8.47 11.71
CA VAL A 122 3.55 -7.27 10.88
C VAL A 122 4.78 -6.38 11.08
N SER A 123 5.29 -6.21 12.30
CA SER A 123 6.51 -5.39 12.53
C SER A 123 7.79 -6.05 12.02
N GLU A 124 7.80 -7.38 11.89
CA GLU A 124 8.95 -8.16 11.44
C GLU A 124 8.95 -8.46 9.92
N VAL A 125 8.00 -7.93 9.14
CA VAL A 125 7.96 -8.14 7.67
C VAL A 125 9.26 -7.71 6.97
N LYS A 126 9.99 -6.75 7.54
CA LYS A 126 11.31 -6.29 7.08
C LYS A 126 12.38 -7.38 7.09
N ASN A 127 12.18 -8.46 7.85
CA ASN A 127 13.12 -9.59 7.92
C ASN A 127 12.79 -10.70 6.91
N GLN A 128 11.71 -10.57 6.14
CA GLN A 128 11.33 -11.59 5.16
C GLN A 128 12.28 -11.60 3.96
N SER A 129 12.50 -12.79 3.40
CA SER A 129 13.17 -12.93 2.11
C SER A 129 12.36 -12.22 1.02
N GLY A 130 12.99 -11.31 0.29
CA GLY A 130 12.34 -10.55 -0.78
C GLY A 130 11.92 -9.14 -0.37
N TYR A 131 12.02 -8.77 0.91
CA TYR A 131 11.85 -7.38 1.33
C TYR A 131 12.80 -6.44 0.56
N PRO A 132 12.33 -5.25 0.12
CA PRO A 132 10.98 -4.70 0.22
C PRO A 132 10.08 -5.02 -0.99
N HIS A 133 10.61 -5.70 -2.00
CA HIS A 133 9.93 -5.92 -3.29
C HIS A 133 8.81 -6.97 -3.22
N SER A 134 8.93 -7.93 -2.31
CA SER A 134 7.95 -8.99 -2.08
C SER A 134 7.80 -9.22 -0.57
N VAL A 135 6.60 -8.98 -0.06
CA VAL A 135 6.26 -9.15 1.36
C VAL A 135 5.01 -10.02 1.47
N ASN A 136 5.11 -11.07 2.28
CA ASN A 136 3.98 -11.89 2.68
C ASN A 136 3.35 -11.27 3.94
N TRP A 137 2.19 -10.65 3.75
CA TRP A 137 1.50 -9.97 4.84
C TRP A 137 0.77 -10.95 5.76
N PRO A 138 0.95 -10.85 7.09
CA PRO A 138 0.18 -11.65 8.05
C PRO A 138 -1.32 -11.37 7.90
N ALA A 139 -2.16 -12.39 8.09
CA ALA A 139 -3.60 -12.23 8.12
C ALA A 139 -4.05 -11.76 9.52
N ALA A 140 -4.91 -10.74 9.57
CA ALA A 140 -5.50 -10.28 10.82
C ALA A 140 -6.38 -11.39 11.44
N PRO A 141 -6.27 -11.67 12.75
CA PRO A 141 -7.02 -12.73 13.41
C PRO A 141 -8.42 -12.30 13.90
N PHE A 142 -8.89 -11.12 13.49
CA PHE A 142 -10.05 -10.43 14.07
C PHE A 142 -10.98 -9.79 13.03
#